data_AF-A0A443ZX52-F1
#
_entry.id   AF-A0A443ZX52-F1
#
_cell.length_a   1.000
_cell.length_b   1.000
_cell.length_c   1.000
_cell.angle_alpha   90.00
_cell.angle_beta   90.00
_cell.angle_gamma   90.00
#
_symmetry.space_group_name_H-M   'P 1'
#
loop_
_entity.id
_entity.type
_entity.pdbx_description
1 polymer ?
#
loop_
_entity_poly.entity_id
_entity_poly.type
_entity_poly.pdbx_seq_one_letter_code
_entity_poly.pdbx_strand_id
1 'polypeptide(L)'
;MFALSENDPLSACARQLNSTLETIFSQVRQLVDETCELWERVVAEGRQPVAKDLALLRPAIDRQLLATGAFGCGGGVILEPGSLADREMHLEWWYLADAGKTLPLRPNFDRRRENFYDYTAAPWFSRPRESGTSSVEGPYVDLYGTNMYVLTFTMPIFVQGQFIGVAGLDLSLHNVERMLVRSLMRLAHEAVLISADGRVIASNTANWLVGDLAPKLLEPDNSEAVRLVLAEPEAGWSLISLPGLRSAA
;
A
#
# COMPACT_ATOMS: atom_id res chain seq x y z
N MET A 1 -5.88 -29.46 13.38
CA MET A 1 -6.26 -28.12 12.88
C MET A 1 -7.60 -27.77 13.50
N PHE A 2 -7.60 -27.10 14.66
CA PHE A 2 -8.85 -26.65 15.29
C PHE A 2 -9.34 -25.42 14.52
N ALA A 3 -10.54 -25.49 13.96
CA ALA A 3 -11.18 -24.31 13.41
C ALA A 3 -11.41 -23.33 14.57
N LEU A 4 -10.76 -22.16 14.52
CA LEU A 4 -11.00 -21.11 15.51
C LEU A 4 -12.48 -20.74 15.46
N SER A 5 -13.11 -20.63 16.62
CA SER A 5 -14.47 -20.11 16.75
C SER A 5 -14.55 -18.70 16.14
N GLU A 6 -15.70 -18.32 15.57
CA GLU A 6 -15.93 -16.95 15.10
C GLU A 6 -15.74 -15.90 16.22
N ASN A 7 -15.87 -16.31 17.48
CA ASN A 7 -15.67 -15.46 18.67
C ASN A 7 -14.25 -15.53 19.25
N ASP A 8 -13.31 -16.23 18.59
CA ASP A 8 -11.92 -16.25 19.01
C ASP A 8 -11.27 -14.84 18.89
N PRO A 9 -10.51 -14.36 19.91
CA PRO A 9 -9.87 -13.06 19.86
C PRO A 9 -8.94 -12.85 18.66
N LEU A 10 -8.27 -13.90 18.18
CA LEU A 10 -7.40 -13.82 17.00
C LEU A 10 -8.23 -13.63 15.72
N SER A 11 -9.31 -14.39 15.57
CA SER A 11 -10.27 -14.22 14.48
C SER A 11 -10.90 -12.81 14.48
N ALA A 12 -11.27 -12.29 15.65
CA ALA A 12 -11.79 -10.93 15.77
C ALA A 12 -10.75 -9.87 15.42
N CYS A 13 -9.49 -10.07 15.81
CA CYS A 13 -8.37 -9.21 15.42
C CYS A 13 -8.16 -9.21 13.90
N ALA A 14 -8.10 -10.40 13.28
CA ALA A 14 -7.96 -10.54 11.83
C ALA A 14 -9.10 -9.84 11.08
N ARG A 15 -10.36 -9.95 11.54
CA ARG A 15 -11.49 -9.23 10.93
C ARG A 15 -11.33 -7.70 10.99
N GLN A 16 -10.86 -7.17 12.12
CA GLN A 16 -10.63 -5.73 12.23
C GLN A 16 -9.47 -5.26 11.33
N LEU A 17 -8.42 -6.06 11.22
CA LEU A 17 -7.31 -5.78 10.30
C LEU A 17 -7.77 -5.81 8.84
N ASN A 18 -8.58 -6.81 8.46
CA ASN A 18 -9.18 -6.88 7.12
C ASN A 18 -10.03 -5.65 6.80
N SER A 19 -10.94 -5.27 7.71
CA SER A 19 -11.79 -4.08 7.50
C SER A 19 -10.96 -2.79 7.36
N THR A 20 -9.83 -2.70 8.05
CA THR A 20 -8.89 -1.58 7.93
C THR A 20 -8.23 -1.57 6.56
N LEU A 21 -7.73 -2.72 6.09
CA LEU A 21 -7.12 -2.86 4.76
C LEU A 21 -8.13 -2.59 3.64
N GLU A 22 -9.34 -3.12 3.74
CA GLU A 22 -10.44 -2.89 2.78
C GLU A 22 -10.77 -1.39 2.69
N THR A 23 -10.76 -0.67 3.81
CA THR A 23 -10.97 0.78 3.84
C THR A 23 -9.85 1.53 3.11
N ILE A 24 -8.60 1.06 3.20
CA ILE A 24 -7.46 1.65 2.49
C ILE A 24 -7.56 1.34 0.99
N PHE A 25 -7.75 0.07 0.62
CA PHE A 25 -7.86 -0.34 -0.77
C PHE A 25 -9.08 0.24 -1.49
N SER A 26 -10.21 0.43 -0.81
CA SER A 26 -11.38 1.09 -1.42
C SER A 26 -11.06 2.53 -1.84
N GLN A 27 -10.23 3.26 -1.10
CA GLN A 27 -9.76 4.59 -1.49
C GLN A 27 -8.82 4.57 -2.69
N VAL A 28 -7.97 3.55 -2.81
CA VAL A 28 -7.13 3.38 -4.00
C VAL A 28 -7.98 2.97 -5.20
N ARG A 29 -8.95 2.08 -5.01
CA ARG A 29 -9.89 1.61 -6.03
C ARG A 29 -10.72 2.75 -6.62
N GLN A 30 -11.20 3.66 -5.77
CA GLN A 30 -11.89 4.86 -6.23
C GLN A 30 -11.02 5.69 -7.18
N LEU A 31 -9.72 5.84 -6.89
CA LEU A 31 -8.81 6.57 -7.76
C LEU A 31 -8.53 5.81 -9.07
N VAL A 32 -8.48 4.47 -9.03
CA VAL A 32 -8.43 3.62 -10.24
C VAL A 32 -9.64 3.89 -11.11
N ASP A 33 -10.85 3.83 -10.55
CA ASP A 33 -12.11 4.03 -11.30
C ASP A 33 -12.16 5.41 -11.94
N GLU A 34 -11.86 6.48 -11.18
CA GLU A 34 -11.83 7.85 -11.70
C GLU A 34 -10.76 8.03 -12.81
N THR A 35 -9.65 7.30 -12.72
CA THR A 35 -8.61 7.29 -13.76
C THR A 35 -9.06 6.57 -15.02
N CYS A 36 -9.71 5.41 -14.88
CA CYS A 36 -10.27 4.66 -16.00
C CYS A 36 -11.32 5.49 -16.76
N GLU A 37 -12.25 6.12 -16.06
CA GLU A 37 -13.28 6.98 -16.67
C GLU A 37 -12.66 8.16 -17.44
N LEU A 38 -11.62 8.78 -16.88
CA LEU A 38 -10.89 9.85 -17.55
C LEU A 38 -10.21 9.33 -18.82
N TRP A 39 -9.52 8.20 -18.71
CA TRP A 39 -8.78 7.60 -19.81
C TRP A 39 -9.70 7.21 -20.97
N GLU A 40 -10.80 6.53 -20.67
CA GLU A 40 -11.80 6.11 -21.65
C GLU A 40 -12.43 7.30 -22.38
N ARG A 41 -12.70 8.41 -21.67
CA ARG A 41 -13.20 9.64 -22.27
C ARG A 41 -12.23 10.22 -23.30
N VAL A 42 -10.95 10.30 -22.96
CA VAL A 42 -9.92 10.84 -23.86
C VAL A 42 -9.74 9.94 -25.10
N VAL A 43 -9.74 8.62 -24.90
CA VAL A 43 -9.66 7.65 -26.00
C VAL A 43 -10.89 7.70 -26.90
N ALA A 44 -12.08 7.90 -26.34
CA ALA A 44 -13.33 8.05 -27.11
C ALA A 44 -13.31 9.30 -28.03
N GLU A 45 -12.52 10.32 -27.69
CA GLU A 45 -12.27 11.49 -28.54
C GLU A 45 -11.23 11.24 -29.64
N GLY A 46 -10.69 10.01 -29.74
CA GLY A 46 -9.66 9.64 -30.72
C GLY A 46 -8.27 10.17 -30.39
N ARG A 47 -8.02 10.53 -29.13
CA ARG A 47 -6.75 11.06 -28.65
C ARG A 47 -6.08 10.08 -27.68
N GLN A 48 -4.76 10.08 -27.66
CA GLN A 48 -4.00 9.48 -26.57
C GLN A 48 -3.89 10.51 -25.42
N PRO A 49 -4.01 10.10 -24.14
CA PRO A 49 -3.88 11.03 -23.02
C PRO A 49 -2.54 11.75 -22.96
N VAL A 50 -2.58 12.96 -22.42
CA VAL A 50 -1.40 13.76 -22.07
C VAL A 50 -1.41 14.08 -20.58
N ALA A 51 -0.27 14.49 -20.01
CA ALA A 51 -0.19 14.80 -18.57
C ALA A 51 -1.19 15.87 -18.10
N LYS A 52 -1.61 16.78 -18.98
CA LYS A 52 -2.64 17.78 -18.66
C LYS A 52 -4.02 17.14 -18.41
N ASP A 53 -4.34 16.04 -19.07
CA ASP A 53 -5.56 15.29 -18.79
C ASP A 53 -5.49 14.70 -17.37
N LEU A 54 -4.36 14.08 -17.00
CA LEU A 54 -4.17 13.46 -15.67
C LEU A 54 -4.24 14.49 -14.54
N ALA A 55 -3.81 15.72 -14.76
CA ALA A 55 -3.95 16.80 -13.78
C ALA A 55 -5.42 17.07 -13.35
N LEU A 56 -6.41 16.62 -14.14
CA LEU A 56 -7.84 16.68 -13.78
C LEU A 56 -8.20 15.72 -12.63
N LEU A 57 -7.36 14.74 -12.32
CA LEU A 57 -7.53 13.84 -11.16
C LEU A 57 -7.23 14.53 -9.82
N ARG A 58 -6.74 15.77 -9.83
CA ARG A 58 -6.37 16.49 -8.62
C ARG A 58 -7.45 16.47 -7.52
N PRO A 59 -8.74 16.71 -7.80
CA PRO A 59 -9.78 16.64 -6.76
C PRO A 59 -9.94 15.25 -6.15
N ALA A 60 -9.74 14.19 -6.94
CA ALA A 60 -9.78 12.80 -6.49
C ALA A 60 -8.62 12.50 -5.54
N ILE A 61 -7.41 12.92 -5.94
CA ILE A 61 -6.18 12.75 -5.17
C ILE A 61 -6.27 13.53 -3.86
N ASP A 62 -6.73 14.79 -3.89
CA ASP A 62 -6.92 15.58 -2.67
C ASP A 62 -7.97 14.92 -1.75
N ARG A 63 -9.07 14.38 -2.28
CA ARG A 63 -10.07 13.67 -1.48
C ARG A 63 -9.48 12.44 -0.81
N GLN A 64 -8.72 11.63 -1.54
CA GLN A 64 -8.03 10.45 -1.01
C GLN A 64 -7.08 10.85 0.13
N LEU A 65 -6.20 11.83 -0.12
CA LEU A 65 -5.25 12.30 0.88
C LEU A 65 -5.95 12.86 2.12
N LEU A 66 -6.93 13.75 1.96
CA LEU A 66 -7.63 14.36 3.09
C LEU A 66 -8.47 13.35 3.90
N ALA A 67 -9.04 12.32 3.26
CA ALA A 67 -9.77 11.26 3.94
C ALA A 67 -8.87 10.42 4.85
N THR A 68 -7.63 10.17 4.45
CA THR A 68 -6.64 9.48 5.30
C THR A 68 -6.12 10.33 6.45
N GLY A 69 -6.32 11.65 6.41
CA GLY A 69 -5.90 12.56 7.48
C GLY A 69 -4.41 12.45 7.81
N ALA A 70 -4.09 12.29 9.10
CA ALA A 70 -2.70 12.19 9.55
C ALA A 70 -1.97 10.92 9.05
N PHE A 71 -2.68 9.92 8.53
CA PHE A 71 -2.07 8.67 8.06
C PHE A 71 -1.51 8.81 6.65
N GLY A 72 -2.14 9.63 5.80
CA GLY A 72 -1.72 9.83 4.41
C GLY A 72 -0.43 10.61 4.31
N CYS A 73 0.53 10.07 3.59
CA CYS A 73 1.77 10.74 3.26
C CYS A 73 1.76 11.16 1.80
N GLY A 74 1.31 10.31 0.88
CA GLY A 74 1.33 10.54 -0.55
C GLY A 74 0.28 9.73 -1.27
N GLY A 75 -0.13 10.14 -2.46
CA GLY A 75 -1.13 9.42 -3.24
C GLY A 75 -1.26 9.99 -4.64
N GLY A 76 -1.77 9.17 -5.55
CA GLY A 76 -1.89 9.56 -6.94
C GLY A 76 -1.78 8.39 -7.91
N VAL A 77 -1.44 8.73 -9.15
CA VAL A 77 -1.32 7.78 -10.26
C VAL A 77 0.09 7.84 -10.84
N ILE A 78 0.64 6.66 -11.11
CA ILE A 78 1.93 6.47 -11.77
C ILE A 78 1.69 5.69 -13.06
N LEU A 79 2.11 6.22 -14.20
CA LEU A 79 1.79 5.62 -15.50
C LEU A 79 2.88 4.69 -16.02
N GLU A 80 2.47 3.67 -16.77
CA GLU A 80 3.37 2.82 -17.54
C GLU A 80 4.11 3.67 -18.58
N PRO A 81 5.45 3.53 -18.70
CA PRO A 81 6.21 4.30 -19.68
C PRO A 81 5.66 4.18 -21.10
N GLY A 82 5.58 5.30 -21.82
CA GLY A 82 5.05 5.38 -23.18
C GLY A 82 3.51 5.44 -23.27
N SER A 83 2.80 5.43 -22.14
CA SER A 83 1.33 5.50 -22.14
C SER A 83 0.78 6.89 -22.47
N LEU A 84 1.58 7.95 -22.30
CA LEU A 84 1.20 9.33 -22.66
C LEU A 84 1.79 9.77 -23.99
N ALA A 85 1.07 10.64 -24.70
CA ALA A 85 1.53 11.20 -25.97
C ALA A 85 2.61 12.29 -25.81
N ASP A 86 2.67 12.98 -24.68
CA ASP A 86 3.54 14.16 -24.49
C ASP A 86 4.83 13.87 -23.69
N ARG A 87 4.98 12.67 -23.13
CA ARG A 87 6.16 12.27 -22.33
C ARG A 87 6.25 10.75 -22.16
N GLU A 88 7.48 10.26 -21.99
CA GLU A 88 7.73 8.83 -21.76
C GLU A 88 7.28 8.38 -20.36
N MET A 89 7.61 9.13 -19.30
CA MET A 89 7.32 8.76 -17.90
C MET A 89 6.52 9.84 -17.20
N HIS A 90 5.60 9.46 -16.32
CA HIS A 90 4.75 10.42 -15.61
C HIS A 90 4.22 9.90 -14.27
N LEU A 91 4.29 10.80 -13.28
CA LEU A 91 3.59 10.70 -12.00
C LEU A 91 2.65 11.91 -11.87
N GLU A 92 1.37 11.64 -11.69
CA GLU A 92 0.43 12.62 -11.12
C GLU A 92 0.26 12.28 -9.63
N TRP A 93 1.28 12.64 -8.85
CA TRP A 93 1.41 12.29 -7.44
C TRP A 93 1.50 13.52 -6.56
N TRP A 94 0.78 13.48 -5.43
CA TRP A 94 0.71 14.55 -4.45
C TRP A 94 0.95 13.99 -3.05
N TYR A 95 1.44 14.82 -2.15
CA TYR A 95 1.71 14.45 -0.77
C TYR A 95 1.16 15.49 0.19
N LEU A 96 0.79 15.05 1.40
CA LEU A 96 0.35 15.93 2.46
C LEU A 96 1.57 16.56 3.12
N ALA A 97 1.72 17.86 2.95
CA ALA A 97 2.71 18.68 3.64
C ALA A 97 2.16 19.20 4.98
N ASP A 98 3.02 19.85 5.75
CA ASP A 98 2.63 20.47 7.02
C ASP A 98 1.43 21.43 6.86
N ALA A 99 0.56 21.43 7.87
CA ALA A 99 -0.69 22.18 7.92
C ALA A 99 -1.80 21.76 6.92
N GLY A 100 -1.79 20.50 6.46
CA GLY A 100 -2.89 19.92 5.67
C GLY A 100 -2.95 20.41 4.23
N LYS A 101 -1.86 20.98 3.72
CA LYS A 101 -1.72 21.40 2.32
C LYS A 101 -1.17 20.25 1.49
N THR A 102 -1.70 20.03 0.30
CA THR A 102 -1.14 19.05 -0.64
C THR A 102 -0.14 19.69 -1.59
N LEU A 103 1.03 19.07 -1.74
CA LEU A 103 2.12 19.50 -2.63
C LEU A 103 2.40 18.44 -3.70
N PRO A 104 2.81 18.85 -4.90
CA PRO A 104 3.10 17.90 -5.96
C PRO A 104 4.45 17.25 -5.74
N LEU A 105 4.54 15.93 -5.95
CA LEU A 105 5.83 15.26 -6.12
C LEU A 105 6.24 15.34 -7.58
N ARG A 106 7.46 15.81 -7.86
CA ARG A 106 7.99 16.00 -9.22
C ARG A 106 9.39 15.40 -9.35
N PRO A 107 9.52 14.07 -9.52
CA PRO A 107 10.81 13.43 -9.73
C PRO A 107 11.40 13.80 -11.09
N ASN A 108 12.71 13.58 -11.24
CA ASN A 108 13.38 13.79 -12.52
C ASN A 108 13.37 12.50 -13.35
N PHE A 109 12.75 12.53 -14.53
CA PHE A 109 12.72 11.39 -15.46
C PHE A 109 13.72 11.51 -16.62
N ASP A 110 14.61 12.51 -16.60
CA ASP A 110 15.69 12.62 -17.59
C ASP A 110 16.79 11.58 -17.29
N ARG A 111 16.80 10.49 -18.07
CA ARG A 111 17.78 9.38 -17.97
C ARG A 111 19.24 9.81 -18.07
N ARG A 112 19.51 11.02 -18.54
CA ARG A 112 20.88 11.58 -18.66
C ARG A 112 21.36 12.24 -17.37
N ARG A 113 20.52 12.36 -16.34
CA ARG A 113 20.83 13.02 -15.08
C ARG A 113 21.12 12.00 -14.00
N GLU A 114 22.03 12.36 -13.10
CA GLU A 114 22.40 11.52 -11.96
C GLU A 114 21.24 11.28 -10.99
N ASN A 115 20.29 12.21 -10.90
CA ASN A 115 19.08 12.08 -10.09
C ASN A 115 17.87 11.52 -10.88
N PHE A 116 18.11 10.78 -11.96
CA PHE A 116 17.06 10.05 -12.67
C PHE A 116 16.33 9.10 -11.71
N TYR A 117 15.00 9.22 -11.67
CA TYR A 117 14.15 8.38 -10.86
C TYR A 117 13.47 7.31 -11.72
N ASP A 118 14.03 6.11 -11.71
CA ASP A 118 13.43 4.94 -12.35
C ASP A 118 12.48 4.23 -11.39
N TYR A 119 11.17 4.49 -11.53
CA TYR A 119 10.16 3.79 -10.75
C TYR A 119 9.80 2.41 -11.32
N THR A 120 10.22 2.06 -12.53
CA THR A 120 9.72 0.85 -13.22
C THR A 120 10.17 -0.44 -12.54
N ALA A 121 11.33 -0.39 -11.88
CA ALA A 121 11.88 -1.49 -11.10
C ALA A 121 11.41 -1.49 -9.63
N ALA A 122 10.69 -0.46 -9.19
CA ALA A 122 10.25 -0.36 -7.81
C ALA A 122 9.14 -1.40 -7.55
N PRO A 123 9.21 -2.21 -6.48
CA PRO A 123 8.24 -3.29 -6.24
C PRO A 123 6.78 -2.85 -6.21
N TRP A 124 6.51 -1.64 -5.72
CA TRP A 124 5.16 -1.07 -5.66
C TRP A 124 4.60 -0.75 -7.05
N PHE A 125 5.46 -0.63 -8.06
CA PHE A 125 5.05 -0.47 -9.46
C PHE A 125 5.12 -1.80 -10.21
N SER A 126 6.23 -2.52 -10.07
CA SER A 126 6.52 -3.71 -10.86
C SER A 126 5.62 -4.90 -10.49
N ARG A 127 5.32 -5.11 -9.21
CA ARG A 127 4.47 -6.24 -8.79
C ARG A 127 3.04 -6.11 -9.31
N PRO A 128 2.31 -4.99 -9.12
CA PRO A 128 0.97 -4.86 -9.71
C PRO A 128 0.96 -4.97 -11.23
N ARG A 129 1.99 -4.46 -11.90
CA ARG A 129 2.17 -4.58 -13.36
C ARG A 129 2.30 -6.04 -13.81
N GLU A 130 3.04 -6.84 -13.06
CA GLU A 130 3.35 -8.24 -13.39
C GLU A 130 2.24 -9.21 -12.97
N SER A 131 1.65 -9.01 -11.79
CA SER A 131 0.61 -9.90 -11.24
C SER A 131 -0.80 -9.54 -11.70
N GLY A 132 -1.03 -8.28 -12.09
CA GLY A 132 -2.38 -7.75 -12.33
C GLY A 132 -3.24 -7.64 -11.07
N THR A 133 -2.63 -7.73 -9.88
CA THR A 133 -3.29 -7.61 -8.58
C THR A 133 -2.73 -6.43 -7.80
N SER A 134 -3.47 -5.93 -6.81
CA SER A 134 -2.92 -4.91 -5.90
C SER A 134 -1.72 -5.46 -5.11
N SER A 135 -0.89 -4.55 -4.59
CA SER A 135 0.26 -4.87 -3.74
C SER A 135 0.37 -3.89 -2.58
N VAL A 136 0.97 -4.34 -1.48
CA VAL A 136 1.40 -3.48 -0.37
C VAL A 136 2.90 -3.67 -0.15
N GLU A 137 3.65 -2.60 -0.35
CA GLU A 137 5.09 -2.61 -0.14
C GLU A 137 5.50 -1.88 1.14
N GLY A 138 6.53 -2.43 1.78
CA GLY A 138 7.15 -1.86 2.96
C GLY A 138 6.97 -2.69 4.23
N PRO A 139 7.37 -2.13 5.38
CA PRO A 139 7.89 -0.78 5.54
C PRO A 139 9.22 -0.53 4.81
N TYR A 140 9.36 0.64 4.16
CA TYR A 140 10.63 1.13 3.60
C TYR A 140 10.74 2.66 3.74
N VAL A 141 11.96 3.20 3.58
CA VAL A 141 12.18 4.65 3.54
C VAL A 141 11.95 5.14 2.11
N ASP A 142 10.94 5.99 1.92
CA ASP A 142 10.69 6.65 0.64
C ASP A 142 11.66 7.81 0.44
N LEU A 143 12.87 7.50 -0.04
CA LEU A 143 13.96 8.47 -0.22
C LEU A 143 13.69 9.49 -1.34
N TYR A 144 12.72 9.26 -2.21
CA TYR A 144 12.48 10.08 -3.40
C TYR A 144 11.15 10.84 -3.36
N GLY A 145 10.20 10.44 -2.51
CA GLY A 145 8.97 11.18 -2.26
C GLY A 145 9.04 11.99 -0.96
N THR A 146 8.76 11.34 0.16
CA THR A 146 8.44 11.98 1.44
C THR A 146 9.59 11.95 2.46
N ASN A 147 10.66 11.18 2.21
CA ASN A 147 11.74 10.86 3.15
C ASN A 147 11.22 10.28 4.47
N MET A 148 10.09 9.57 4.42
CA MET A 148 9.45 8.94 5.57
C MET A 148 9.48 7.42 5.45
N TYR A 149 9.38 6.74 6.58
CA TYR A 149 9.05 5.31 6.60
C TYR A 149 7.58 5.15 6.23
N VAL A 150 7.32 4.46 5.13
CA VAL A 150 5.97 4.31 4.55
C VAL A 150 5.60 2.86 4.29
N LEU A 151 4.29 2.64 4.20
CA LEU A 151 3.69 1.52 3.51
C LEU A 151 2.99 2.05 2.26
N THR A 152 3.28 1.45 1.12
CA THR A 152 2.78 1.90 -0.18
C THR A 152 1.78 0.89 -0.73
N PHE A 153 0.51 1.31 -0.77
CA PHE A 153 -0.60 0.54 -1.27
C PHE A 153 -0.81 0.90 -2.73
N THR A 154 -0.79 -0.09 -3.62
CA THR A 154 -0.90 0.14 -5.07
C THR A 154 -1.89 -0.81 -5.70
N MET A 155 -2.68 -0.30 -6.64
CA MET A 155 -3.62 -1.08 -7.46
C MET A 155 -3.30 -0.86 -8.93
N PRO A 156 -3.25 -1.92 -9.75
CA PRO A 156 -3.02 -1.77 -11.17
C PRO A 156 -4.23 -1.16 -11.86
N ILE A 157 -3.98 -0.31 -12.85
CA ILE A 157 -5.01 0.35 -13.66
C ILE A 157 -4.99 -0.30 -15.04
N PHE A 158 -6.13 -0.87 -15.41
CA PHE A 158 -6.35 -1.48 -16.72
C PHE A 158 -7.46 -0.76 -17.46
N VAL A 159 -7.20 -0.38 -18.71
CA VAL A 159 -8.23 0.15 -19.63
C VAL A 159 -8.25 -0.73 -20.86
N GLN A 160 -9.43 -1.26 -21.21
CA GLN A 160 -9.60 -2.22 -22.31
C GLN A 160 -8.64 -3.44 -22.22
N GLY A 161 -8.33 -3.88 -21.00
CA GLY A 161 -7.41 -5.00 -20.75
C GLY A 161 -5.92 -4.66 -20.88
N GLN A 162 -5.56 -3.42 -21.21
CA GLN A 162 -4.18 -2.95 -21.24
C GLN A 162 -3.81 -2.28 -19.92
N PHE A 163 -2.67 -2.68 -19.34
CA PHE A 163 -2.08 -1.99 -18.20
C PHE A 163 -1.62 -0.58 -18.61
N ILE A 164 -2.07 0.44 -17.89
CA ILE A 164 -1.70 1.84 -18.16
C ILE A 164 -0.93 2.48 -17.00
N GLY A 165 -0.81 1.81 -15.86
CA GLY A 165 -0.15 2.31 -14.66
C GLY A 165 -0.72 1.74 -13.37
N VAL A 166 -0.37 2.36 -12.25
CA VAL A 166 -0.92 2.05 -10.91
C VAL A 166 -1.50 3.29 -10.27
N ALA A 167 -2.58 3.14 -9.51
CA ALA A 167 -2.99 4.11 -8.51
C ALA A 167 -2.37 3.70 -7.17
N GLY A 168 -2.00 4.66 -6.33
CA GLY A 168 -1.38 4.34 -5.05
C GLY A 168 -1.65 5.34 -3.94
N LEU A 169 -1.34 4.89 -2.74
CA LEU A 169 -1.46 5.62 -1.49
C LEU A 169 -0.33 5.20 -0.54
N ASP A 170 0.51 6.16 -0.17
CA ASP A 170 1.53 6.02 0.85
C ASP A 170 0.96 6.40 2.21
N LEU A 171 1.13 5.51 3.18
CA LEU A 171 0.76 5.74 4.56
C LEU A 171 1.99 5.81 5.46
N SER A 172 1.98 6.74 6.42
CA SER A 172 3.03 6.86 7.44
C SER A 172 3.06 5.59 8.27
N LEU A 173 4.22 4.92 8.31
CA LEU A 173 4.41 3.75 9.15
C LEU A 173 4.12 4.06 10.62
N HIS A 174 4.55 5.23 11.11
CA HIS A 174 4.34 5.64 12.49
C HIS A 174 2.85 5.62 12.89
N ASN A 175 1.98 6.13 12.02
CA ASN A 175 0.56 6.21 12.29
C ASN A 175 -0.11 4.85 12.07
N VAL A 176 0.24 4.15 10.98
CA VAL A 176 -0.30 2.82 10.68
C VAL A 176 0.07 1.82 11.77
N GLU A 177 1.33 1.77 12.21
CA GLU A 177 1.78 0.91 13.31
C GLU A 177 0.94 1.14 14.57
N ARG A 178 0.76 2.39 15.01
CA ARG A 178 -0.07 2.71 16.18
C ARG A 178 -1.50 2.20 16.05
N MET A 179 -2.09 2.29 14.86
CA MET A 179 -3.43 1.77 14.59
C MET A 179 -3.46 0.23 14.63
N LEU A 180 -2.49 -0.43 13.99
CA LEU A 180 -2.42 -1.89 13.91
C LEU A 180 -2.11 -2.52 15.29
N VAL A 181 -1.14 -1.95 16.03
CA VAL A 181 -0.75 -2.41 17.37
C VAL A 181 -1.92 -2.35 18.33
N ARG A 182 -2.80 -1.33 18.27
CA ARG A 182 -4.03 -1.29 19.09
C ARG A 182 -4.91 -2.52 18.90
N SER A 183 -4.93 -3.09 17.69
CA SER A 183 -5.66 -4.33 17.42
C SER A 183 -4.95 -5.56 17.97
N LEU A 184 -3.63 -5.63 17.82
CA LEU A 184 -2.80 -6.73 18.33
C LEU A 184 -2.73 -6.75 19.86
N MET A 185 -2.82 -5.58 20.52
CA MET A 185 -2.73 -5.46 21.98
C MET A 185 -3.93 -6.06 22.73
N ARG A 186 -5.01 -6.42 22.02
CA ARG A 186 -6.14 -7.15 22.63
C ARG A 186 -5.90 -8.65 22.75
N LEU A 187 -4.82 -9.16 22.14
CA LEU A 187 -4.43 -10.56 22.21
C LEU A 187 -3.60 -10.80 23.48
N ALA A 188 -3.86 -11.92 24.15
CA ALA A 188 -3.10 -12.34 25.33
C ALA A 188 -1.72 -12.89 24.97
N HIS A 189 -1.62 -13.50 23.79
CA HIS A 189 -0.38 -14.03 23.24
C HIS A 189 0.38 -12.98 22.43
N GLU A 190 1.66 -13.21 22.26
CA GLU A 190 2.46 -12.46 21.30
C GLU A 190 1.88 -12.61 19.90
N ALA A 191 1.78 -11.50 19.17
CA ALA A 191 1.17 -11.45 17.86
C ALA A 191 1.97 -10.55 16.93
N VAL A 192 2.18 -11.04 15.71
CA VAL A 192 2.97 -10.39 14.67
C VAL A 192 2.13 -10.34 13.40
N LEU A 193 2.00 -9.14 12.82
CA LEU A 193 1.49 -8.95 11.48
C LEU A 193 2.68 -8.90 10.52
N ILE A 194 2.71 -9.81 9.56
CA ILE A 194 3.84 -10.01 8.65
C ILE A 194 3.39 -9.94 7.19
N SER A 195 4.21 -9.36 6.33
CA SER A 195 3.98 -9.33 4.88
C SER A 195 4.28 -10.68 4.22
N ALA A 196 3.94 -10.79 2.93
CA ALA A 196 4.20 -11.98 2.12
C ALA A 196 5.69 -12.30 1.96
N ASP A 197 6.58 -11.30 2.00
CA ASP A 197 8.04 -11.47 1.95
C ASP A 197 8.67 -11.72 3.33
N GLY A 198 7.85 -11.86 4.38
CA GLY A 198 8.32 -12.17 5.72
C GLY A 198 8.80 -10.95 6.50
N ARG A 199 8.36 -9.74 6.15
CA ARG A 199 8.69 -8.51 6.87
C ARG A 199 7.66 -8.20 7.94
N VAL A 200 8.12 -7.86 9.14
CA VAL A 200 7.25 -7.45 10.24
C VAL A 200 6.64 -6.08 9.94
N ILE A 201 5.32 -6.00 9.89
CA ILE A 201 4.53 -4.79 9.69
C ILE A 201 4.14 -4.16 11.03
N ALA A 202 3.73 -4.99 11.99
CA ALA A 202 3.36 -4.58 13.34
C ALA A 202 3.48 -5.75 14.32
N SER A 203 3.75 -5.46 15.59
CA SER A 203 3.91 -6.47 16.64
C SER A 203 3.37 -5.94 17.97
N ASN A 204 2.82 -6.82 18.83
CA ASN A 204 2.46 -6.47 20.21
C ASN A 204 3.55 -6.81 21.25
N THR A 205 4.75 -7.18 20.79
CA THR A 205 5.90 -7.59 21.62
C THR A 205 7.19 -6.91 21.14
N ALA A 206 8.13 -6.70 22.07
CA ALA A 206 9.46 -6.18 21.76
C ALA A 206 10.37 -7.23 21.08
N ASN A 207 9.97 -8.49 21.03
CA ASN A 207 10.73 -9.57 20.39
C ASN A 207 10.76 -9.49 18.85
N TRP A 208 9.85 -8.71 18.26
CA TRP A 208 9.73 -8.53 16.81
C TRP A 208 9.55 -7.06 16.51
N LEU A 209 10.58 -6.44 15.95
CA LEU A 209 10.55 -5.01 15.62
C LEU A 209 9.98 -4.81 14.22
N VAL A 210 9.28 -3.69 14.03
CA VAL A 210 8.76 -3.32 12.72
C VAL A 210 9.91 -3.15 11.72
N GLY A 211 9.77 -3.79 10.56
CA GLY A 211 10.79 -3.83 9.52
C GLY A 211 11.73 -5.04 9.58
N ASP A 212 11.73 -5.82 10.66
CA ASP A 212 12.53 -7.05 10.76
C ASP A 212 12.13 -8.06 9.68
N LEU A 213 13.12 -8.81 9.18
CA LEU A 213 12.88 -9.98 8.33
C LEU A 213 12.74 -11.22 9.21
N ALA A 214 11.55 -11.79 9.22
CA ALA A 214 11.16 -12.98 9.97
C ALA A 214 10.51 -14.05 9.07
N PRO A 215 11.12 -14.45 7.94
CA PRO A 215 10.51 -15.40 7.00
C PRO A 215 10.19 -16.77 7.63
N LYS A 216 10.92 -17.13 8.69
CA LYS A 216 10.67 -18.34 9.49
C LYS A 216 9.27 -18.39 10.11
N LEU A 217 8.63 -17.23 10.33
CA LEU A 217 7.26 -17.17 10.82
C LEU A 217 6.24 -17.61 9.76
N LEU A 218 6.61 -17.59 8.48
CA LEU A 218 5.76 -18.04 7.37
C LEU A 218 5.91 -19.54 7.09
N GLU A 219 6.92 -20.21 7.66
CA GLU A 219 7.19 -21.62 7.44
C GLU A 219 6.06 -22.50 8.04
N PRO A 220 5.59 -23.55 7.33
CA PRO A 220 4.50 -24.40 7.81
C PRO A 220 4.79 -25.17 9.11
N ASP A 221 6.07 -25.40 9.40
CA ASP A 221 6.53 -26.26 10.51
C ASP A 221 6.62 -25.54 11.86
N ASN A 222 6.17 -24.29 11.96
CA ASN A 222 6.04 -23.60 13.25
C ASN A 222 4.80 -24.10 14.01
N SER A 223 4.86 -25.34 14.50
CA SER A 223 3.71 -26.12 14.99
C SER A 223 2.97 -25.52 16.18
N GLU A 224 3.57 -24.54 16.87
CA GLU A 224 2.96 -23.87 18.03
C GLU A 224 2.35 -22.50 17.69
N ALA A 225 2.61 -21.96 16.49
CA ALA A 225 2.06 -20.69 16.05
C ALA A 225 0.76 -20.88 15.27
N VAL A 226 -0.20 -19.99 15.51
CA VAL A 226 -1.46 -19.94 14.74
C VAL A 226 -1.35 -18.83 13.70
N ARG A 227 -1.42 -19.19 12.42
CA ARG A 227 -1.37 -18.26 11.29
C ARG A 227 -2.74 -18.07 10.66
N LEU A 228 -3.18 -16.82 10.54
CA LEU A 228 -4.34 -16.41 9.76
C LEU A 228 -3.87 -15.53 8.60
N VAL A 229 -4.12 -15.97 7.37
CA VAL A 229 -3.95 -15.11 6.19
C VAL A 229 -5.08 -14.10 6.18
N LEU A 230 -4.75 -12.81 6.03
CA LEU A 230 -5.74 -11.76 5.93
C LEU A 230 -6.53 -11.89 4.61
N ALA A 231 -7.82 -11.57 4.67
CA ALA A 231 -8.78 -11.92 3.63
C ALA A 231 -8.63 -11.07 2.36
N GLU A 232 -8.07 -9.86 2.48
CA GLU A 232 -7.65 -9.02 1.34
C GLU A 232 -6.44 -9.69 0.68
N PRO A 233 -6.64 -10.49 -0.40
CA PRO A 233 -5.57 -11.30 -0.98
C PRO A 233 -4.45 -10.40 -1.53
N GLU A 234 -4.80 -9.16 -1.87
CA GLU A 234 -3.89 -8.21 -2.47
C GLU A 234 -2.86 -7.63 -1.50
N ALA A 235 -3.07 -7.75 -0.18
CA ALA A 235 -2.04 -7.41 0.80
C ALA A 235 -1.02 -8.56 1.00
N GLY A 236 -1.46 -9.81 0.87
CA GLY A 236 -0.64 -10.99 1.18
C GLY A 236 -0.17 -11.07 2.64
N TRP A 237 -0.77 -10.30 3.54
CA TRP A 237 -0.38 -10.23 4.95
C TRP A 237 -0.91 -11.41 5.75
N SER A 238 -0.15 -11.82 6.76
CA SER A 238 -0.53 -12.87 7.70
C SER A 238 -0.47 -12.34 9.14
N LEU A 239 -1.52 -12.61 9.91
CA LEU A 239 -1.53 -12.44 11.36
C LEU A 239 -1.05 -13.74 12.01
N ILE A 240 -0.02 -13.65 12.84
CA ILE A 240 0.59 -14.80 13.50
C ILE A 240 0.47 -14.61 15.01
N SER A 241 -0.19 -15.56 15.68
CA SER A 241 -0.17 -15.68 17.13
C SER A 241 0.89 -16.70 17.53
N LEU A 242 1.85 -16.27 18.34
CA LEU A 242 2.91 -17.13 18.88
C LEU A 242 2.45 -17.77 20.21
N PRO A 243 3.05 -18.90 20.63
CA PRO A 243 2.65 -19.58 21.87
C PRO A 243 2.96 -18.77 23.14
N GLY A 244 3.96 -17.89 23.09
CA GLY A 244 4.35 -17.05 24.22
C GLY A 244 3.21 -16.12 24.67
N LEU A 245 2.96 -16.06 25.98
CA LEU A 245 2.14 -15.00 26.55
C LEU A 245 2.87 -13.68 26.41
N ARG A 246 2.15 -12.63 26.02
CA ARG A 246 2.71 -11.29 25.98
C ARG A 246 3.07 -10.87 27.41
N SER A 247 4.33 -10.53 27.66
CA SER A 247 4.74 -9.96 28.95
C SER A 247 4.01 -8.65 29.18
N ALA A 248 3.35 -8.48 30.32
CA ALA A 248 2.83 -7.18 30.73
C ALA A 248 4.03 -6.26 30.98
N ALA A 249 4.19 -5.24 30.14
CA ALA A 249 5.07 -4.11 30.41
C ALA A 249 4.38 -3.14 31.38
#